data_AF-A0AAV9S446-F1
#
_entry.id   AF-A0AAV9S446-F1
#
_cell.length_a   1.000
_cell.length_b   1.000
_cell.length_c   1.000
_cell.angle_alpha   90.00
_cell.angle_beta   90.00
_cell.angle_gamma   90.00
#
_symmetry.space_group_name_H-M   'P 1'
#
loop_
_entity.id
_entity.type
_entity.pdbx_description
1 polymer ?
#
loop_
_entity_poly.entity_id
_entity_poly.type
_entity_poly.pdbx_seq_one_letter_code
_entity_poly.pdbx_strand_id
1 'polypeptide(L)'
;MDHLLDVSSCEDLFAVHLTFLTRLQNDLVAFVEGWNHHPLRTEGNRTAEQLWQTGIVLQLVNQPENLEDIQEPDIDWDLAADFGEDVHGVVVVPEFDCPITEDQLVECQNLINDNQDLDSRSLCLLCREYLATLNA
;
A
#
# COMPACT_ATOMS: atom_id res chain seq x y z
N MET A 1 -9.82 30.27 -5.63
CA MET A 1 -10.22 28.87 -5.32
C MET A 1 -9.38 28.06 -6.28
N ASP A 2 -8.15 27.84 -5.85
CA ASP A 2 -7.04 27.72 -6.79
C ASP A 2 -6.88 26.27 -7.22
N HIS A 3 -6.74 26.07 -8.52
CA HIS A 3 -6.55 24.80 -9.20
C HIS A 3 -5.21 24.17 -8.76
N LEU A 4 -5.19 23.63 -7.54
CA LEU A 4 -3.97 23.16 -6.89
C LEU A 4 -3.41 21.92 -7.57
N LEU A 5 -4.25 21.10 -8.20
CA LEU A 5 -3.87 19.91 -8.96
C LEU A 5 -4.56 19.94 -10.32
N ASP A 6 -3.81 19.65 -11.36
CA ASP A 6 -4.29 19.40 -12.71
C ASP A 6 -4.26 17.89 -12.99
N VAL A 7 -5.43 17.32 -13.28
CA VAL A 7 -5.60 15.89 -13.63
C VAL A 7 -4.90 15.56 -14.96
N SER A 8 -4.57 16.57 -15.75
CA SER A 8 -3.83 16.42 -17.01
C SER A 8 -2.30 16.54 -16.83
N SER A 9 -1.81 16.95 -15.64
CA SER A 9 -0.38 17.03 -15.35
C SER A 9 0.14 15.71 -14.78
N CYS A 10 1.11 15.12 -15.48
CA CYS A 10 1.82 13.94 -14.98
C CYS A 10 2.54 14.23 -13.66
N GLU A 11 3.07 15.45 -13.45
CA GLU A 11 3.77 15.80 -12.22
C GLU A 11 2.82 15.88 -11.02
N ASP A 12 1.64 16.47 -11.20
CA ASP A 12 0.61 16.53 -10.15
C ASP A 12 0.11 15.12 -9.80
N LEU A 13 -0.15 14.28 -10.80
CA LEU A 13 -0.55 12.89 -10.59
C LEU A 13 0.54 12.09 -9.88
N PHE A 14 1.80 12.25 -10.29
CA PHE A 14 2.93 11.57 -9.68
C PHE A 14 3.13 12.01 -8.22
N ALA A 15 3.10 13.31 -7.94
CA ALA A 15 3.27 13.85 -6.59
C ALA A 15 2.18 13.34 -5.64
N VAL A 16 0.93 13.29 -6.11
CA VAL A 16 -0.19 12.71 -5.36
C VAL A 16 0.04 11.22 -5.13
N HIS A 17 0.36 10.46 -6.19
CA HIS A 17 0.57 9.02 -6.09
C HIS A 17 1.65 8.67 -5.07
N LEU A 18 2.82 9.31 -5.16
CA LEU A 18 3.95 9.03 -4.28
C LEU A 18 3.65 9.37 -2.81
N THR A 19 2.97 10.51 -2.59
CA THR A 19 2.58 10.94 -1.23
C THR A 19 1.62 9.95 -0.58
N PHE A 20 0.57 9.53 -1.30
CA PHE A 20 -0.43 8.62 -0.73
C PHE A 20 0.06 7.17 -0.67
N LEU A 21 0.88 6.72 -1.62
CA LEU A 21 1.45 5.38 -1.58
C LEU A 21 2.29 5.18 -0.32
N THR A 22 3.14 6.16 0.02
CA THR A 22 3.96 6.11 1.24
C THR A 22 3.09 6.06 2.50
N ARG A 23 2.02 6.87 2.55
CA ARG A 23 1.10 6.90 3.70
C ARG A 23 0.31 5.60 3.84
N LEU A 24 -0.25 5.09 2.75
CA LEU A 24 -0.96 3.82 2.73
C LEU A 24 -0.06 2.67 3.17
N GLN A 25 1.20 2.67 2.73
CA GLN A 25 2.17 1.67 3.16
C GLN A 25 2.41 1.74 4.68
N ASN A 26 2.55 2.94 5.24
CA ASN A 26 2.69 3.13 6.69
C ASN A 26 1.44 2.67 7.46
N ASP A 27 0.25 3.00 6.95
CA ASP A 27 -1.02 2.59 7.54
C ASP A 27 -1.18 1.06 7.51
N LEU A 28 -0.77 0.41 6.42
CA LEU A 28 -0.77 -1.05 6.29
C LEU A 28 0.22 -1.70 7.26
N VAL A 29 1.42 -1.14 7.42
CA VAL A 29 2.41 -1.63 8.39
C VAL A 29 1.85 -1.52 9.81
N ALA A 30 1.26 -0.37 10.15
CA ALA A 30 0.63 -0.16 11.46
C ALA A 30 -0.56 -1.11 11.68
N PHE A 31 -1.36 -1.36 10.64
CA PHE A 31 -2.46 -2.32 10.69
C PHE A 31 -1.96 -3.74 10.94
N VAL A 32 -0.96 -4.21 10.18
CA VAL A 32 -0.38 -5.55 10.34
C VAL A 32 0.19 -5.72 11.74
N GLU A 33 0.93 -4.72 12.23
CA GLU A 33 1.52 -4.73 13.56
C GLU A 33 0.43 -4.79 14.65
N GLY A 34 -0.59 -3.95 14.56
CA GLY A 34 -1.72 -3.96 15.48
C GLY A 34 -2.51 -5.27 15.42
N TRP A 35 -2.79 -5.76 14.20
CA TRP A 35 -3.56 -6.97 13.99
C TRP A 35 -2.85 -8.22 14.52
N ASN A 36 -1.54 -8.34 14.31
CA ASN A 36 -0.80 -9.51 14.76
C ASN A 36 -0.60 -9.52 16.28
N HIS A 37 -0.47 -8.35 16.91
CA HIS A 37 -0.12 -8.23 18.33
C HIS A 37 -1.28 -7.80 19.24
N HIS A 38 -2.50 -7.61 18.73
CA HIS A 38 -3.64 -7.32 19.60
C HIS A 38 -4.12 -8.58 20.37
N PRO A 39 -4.47 -8.44 21.65
CA PRO A 39 -4.97 -9.57 22.45
C PRO A 39 -6.40 -9.94 22.04
N LEU A 40 -6.62 -11.22 21.75
CA LEU A 40 -7.93 -11.78 21.41
C LEU A 40 -8.66 -12.21 22.69
N ARG A 41 -9.81 -11.57 22.94
CA ARG A 41 -10.63 -11.84 24.14
C ARG A 41 -11.10 -13.30 24.23
N THR A 42 -11.40 -13.92 23.08
CA THR A 42 -11.89 -15.32 23.01
C THR A 42 -10.78 -16.34 23.22
N GLU A 43 -9.52 -15.94 23.04
CA GLU A 43 -8.34 -16.81 23.11
C GLU A 43 -7.50 -16.55 24.37
N GLY A 44 -8.15 -16.10 25.45
CA GLY A 44 -7.50 -15.84 26.73
C GLY A 44 -6.49 -14.70 26.69
N ASN A 45 -6.76 -13.65 25.90
CA ASN A 45 -5.89 -12.48 25.68
C ASN A 45 -4.54 -12.80 25.00
N ARG A 46 -4.44 -13.93 24.31
CA ARG A 46 -3.30 -14.21 23.43
C ARG A 46 -3.41 -13.41 22.15
N THR A 47 -2.27 -13.02 21.59
CA THR A 47 -2.22 -12.34 20.28
C THR A 47 -2.32 -13.35 19.14
N ALA A 48 -2.71 -12.90 17.95
CA ALA A 48 -2.73 -13.75 16.77
C ALA A 48 -1.35 -14.38 16.50
N GLU A 49 -0.27 -13.60 16.66
CA GLU A 49 1.09 -14.10 16.52
C GLU A 49 1.44 -15.17 17.57
N GLN A 50 1.06 -14.98 18.84
CA GLN A 50 1.30 -15.97 19.89
C GLN A 50 0.55 -17.27 19.63
N LEU A 51 -0.68 -17.18 19.12
CA LEU A 51 -1.46 -18.37 18.74
C LEU A 51 -0.81 -19.08 17.56
N TRP A 52 -0.33 -18.35 16.56
CA TRP A 52 0.44 -18.91 15.44
C TRP A 52 1.68 -19.65 15.93
N GLN A 53 2.54 -18.99 16.70
CA GLN A 53 3.76 -19.60 17.28
C GLN A 53 3.43 -20.83 18.14
N THR A 54 2.37 -20.75 18.95
CA THR A 54 1.89 -21.89 19.76
C THR A 54 1.43 -23.04 18.86
N GLY A 55 0.72 -22.74 17.78
CA GLY A 55 0.30 -23.70 16.75
C GLY A 55 1.50 -24.41 16.13
N ILE A 56 2.51 -23.67 15.68
CA ILE A 56 3.74 -24.22 15.10
C ILE A 56 4.51 -25.11 16.09
N VAL A 57 4.54 -24.77 17.38
CA VAL A 57 5.25 -25.56 18.40
C VAL A 57 4.49 -26.81 18.82
N LEU A 58 3.16 -26.71 18.96
CA LEU A 58 2.32 -27.81 19.48
C LEU A 58 1.81 -28.76 18.40
N GLN A 59 1.55 -28.25 17.21
CA GLN A 59 1.28 -29.06 16.03
C GLN A 59 2.58 -29.15 15.26
N LEU A 60 3.08 -30.37 15.04
CA LEU A 60 4.03 -30.69 13.97
C LEU A 60 3.34 -30.46 12.62
N VAL A 61 2.90 -29.23 12.37
CA VAL A 61 2.53 -28.80 11.04
C VAL A 61 3.83 -28.88 10.28
N ASN A 62 3.98 -29.90 9.45
CA ASN A 62 5.01 -29.88 8.41
C ASN A 62 4.64 -28.67 7.57
N GLN A 63 5.23 -27.51 7.89
CA GLN A 63 5.09 -26.35 7.05
C GLN A 63 5.58 -26.79 5.68
N PRO A 64 4.75 -26.63 4.64
CA PRO A 64 5.22 -26.89 3.30
C PRO A 64 6.49 -26.07 3.06
N GLU A 65 7.56 -26.72 2.61
CA GLU A 65 8.84 -26.04 2.33
C GLU A 65 8.70 -25.05 1.17
N ASN A 66 7.67 -25.23 0.33
CA ASN A 66 7.31 -24.32 -0.76
C ASN A 66 5.93 -23.69 -0.53
N LEU A 67 5.79 -22.40 -0.85
CA LEU A 67 4.50 -21.70 -0.83
C LEU A 67 3.46 -22.37 -1.74
N GLU A 68 3.89 -23.05 -2.81
CA GLU A 68 3.03 -23.80 -3.74
C GLU A 68 2.33 -25.00 -3.11
N ASP A 69 2.85 -25.53 -2.00
CA ASP A 69 2.28 -26.66 -1.26
C ASP A 69 1.27 -26.20 -0.19
N ILE A 70 1.09 -24.88 0.00
CA ILE A 70 -0.02 -24.34 0.79
C ILE A 70 -1.30 -24.59 0.00
N GLN A 71 -2.17 -25.47 0.52
CA GLN A 71 -3.51 -25.62 -0.05
C GLN A 71 -4.25 -24.30 0.12
N GLU A 72 -4.39 -23.56 -0.98
CA GLU A 72 -5.32 -22.44 -1.02
C GLU A 72 -6.70 -22.97 -0.62
N PRO A 73 -7.46 -22.22 0.19
CA PRO A 73 -8.87 -22.55 0.41
C PRO A 73 -9.56 -22.68 -0.95
N ASP A 74 -10.52 -23.61 -1.06
CA ASP A 74 -11.31 -23.87 -2.27
C ASP A 74 -12.26 -22.68 -2.54
N ILE A 75 -11.65 -21.53 -2.84
CA ILE A 75 -12.28 -20.29 -3.22
C ILE A 75 -12.32 -20.33 -4.75
N ASP A 76 -13.54 -20.38 -5.27
CA ASP A 76 -13.77 -20.16 -6.70
C ASP A 76 -13.51 -18.68 -7.00
N TRP A 77 -12.25 -18.37 -7.34
CA TRP A 77 -11.82 -17.02 -7.70
C TRP A 77 -12.53 -16.51 -8.96
N ASP A 78 -12.95 -17.41 -9.85
CA ASP A 78 -13.72 -17.03 -11.05
C ASP A 78 -15.11 -16.52 -10.63
N LEU A 79 -15.78 -17.21 -9.69
CA LEU A 79 -17.04 -16.75 -9.11
C LEU A 79 -16.88 -15.51 -8.22
N ALA A 80 -15.78 -15.40 -7.47
CA ALA A 80 -15.50 -14.23 -6.63
C ALA A 80 -15.15 -12.99 -7.47
N ALA A 81 -14.56 -13.17 -8.65
CA ALA A 81 -14.31 -12.10 -9.61
C ALA A 81 -15.56 -11.73 -10.42
N ASP A 82 -16.54 -12.64 -10.53
CA ASP A 82 -17.85 -12.41 -11.15
C ASP A 82 -18.78 -11.59 -10.23
N PHE A 83 -18.32 -10.40 -9.83
CA PHE A 83 -19.23 -9.33 -9.44
C PHE A 83 -20.02 -8.95 -10.69
N GLY A 84 -21.26 -9.45 -10.76
CA GLY A 84 -22.08 -9.54 -11.97
C GLY A 84 -22.14 -8.30 -12.87
N GLU A 85 -22.57 -8.56 -14.11
CA GLU A 85 -22.62 -7.72 -15.33
C GLU A 85 -23.09 -6.25 -15.20
N ASP A 86 -23.47 -5.77 -14.01
CA ASP A 86 -23.93 -4.40 -13.74
C ASP A 86 -22.83 -3.49 -13.14
N VAL A 87 -21.55 -3.77 -13.42
CA VAL A 87 -20.48 -2.78 -13.19
C VAL A 87 -20.51 -1.76 -14.33
N HIS A 88 -21.44 -0.82 -14.24
CA HIS A 88 -21.50 0.34 -15.11
C HIS A 88 -20.26 1.23 -14.87
N GLY A 89 -19.15 0.93 -15.56
CA GLY A 89 -17.95 1.74 -15.54
C GLY A 89 -16.67 0.94 -15.68
N VAL A 90 -16.24 0.69 -16.92
CA VAL A 90 -14.83 0.35 -17.17
C VAL A 90 -14.01 1.58 -16.76
N VAL A 91 -13.29 1.48 -15.64
CA VAL A 91 -12.34 2.51 -15.21
C VAL A 91 -11.15 2.43 -16.17
N VAL A 92 -11.12 3.32 -17.16
CA VAL A 92 -9.94 3.49 -18.02
C VAL A 92 -8.90 4.25 -17.20
N VAL A 93 -7.93 3.51 -16.67
CA VAL A 93 -6.75 4.10 -16.02
C VAL A 93 -5.84 4.63 -17.13
N PRO A 94 -5.56 5.94 -17.20
CA PRO A 94 -4.64 6.45 -18.19
C PRO A 94 -3.21 6.01 -17.86
N GLU A 95 -2.45 5.64 -18.90
CA GLU A 95 -1.05 5.28 -18.76
C GLU A 95 -0.19 6.55 -18.80
N PHE A 96 0.67 6.72 -17.81
CA PHE A 96 1.61 7.84 -17.73
C PHE A 96 3.02 7.30 -17.52
N ASP A 97 3.98 7.85 -18.25
CA ASP A 97 5.39 7.56 -18.01
C ASP A 97 5.85 8.21 -16.69
N CYS A 98 6.72 7.51 -15.96
CA CYS A 98 7.34 8.08 -14.77
C CYS A 98 8.17 9.32 -15.17
N PRO A 99 7.94 10.49 -14.56
CA PRO A 99 8.62 11.74 -14.96
C PRO A 99 10.08 11.80 -14.51
N ILE A 100 10.55 10.85 -13.70
CA ILE A 100 11.87 10.86 -13.06
C ILE A 100 12.58 9.51 -13.16
N THR A 101 13.91 9.55 -13.04
CA THR A 101 14.75 8.34 -12.99
C THR A 101 14.61 7.61 -11.65
N GLU A 102 15.12 6.38 -11.57
CA GLU A 102 15.09 5.59 -10.34
C GLU A 102 15.91 6.23 -9.19
N ASP A 103 17.05 6.84 -9.50
CA ASP A 103 17.84 7.58 -8.49
C ASP A 103 17.07 8.79 -7.93
N GLN A 104 16.40 9.54 -8.82
CA GLN A 104 15.56 10.67 -8.44
C GLN A 104 14.33 10.23 -7.65
N LEU A 105 13.75 9.07 -7.98
CA LEU A 105 12.64 8.47 -7.22
C LEU A 105 13.05 8.18 -5.79
N VAL A 106 14.22 7.59 -5.57
CA VAL A 106 14.76 7.32 -4.23
C VAL A 106 14.96 8.61 -3.45
N GLU A 107 15.51 9.66 -4.07
CA GLU A 107 15.66 10.96 -3.44
C GLU A 107 14.30 11.59 -3.06
N CYS A 108 13.32 11.51 -3.97
CA CYS A 108 11.95 11.96 -3.74
C CYS A 108 11.29 11.21 -2.57
N GLN A 109 11.51 9.90 -2.47
CA GLN A 109 11.00 9.07 -1.38
C GLN A 109 11.63 9.48 -0.04
N ASN A 110 12.94 9.73 -0.03
CA ASN A 110 13.64 10.20 1.16
C ASN A 110 13.12 11.58 1.60
N LEU A 111 12.89 12.49 0.65
CA LEU A 111 12.30 13.80 0.92
C LEU A 111 10.92 13.68 1.60
N ILE A 112 10.07 12.77 1.15
CA ILE A 112 8.77 12.49 1.81
C ILE A 112 8.98 11.92 3.21
N ASN A 113 9.89 10.97 3.35
CA ASN A 113 10.17 10.30 4.62
C ASN A 113 10.70 11.27 5.69
N ASP A 114 11.57 12.19 5.29
CA ASP A 114 12.12 13.22 6.17
C ASP A 114 11.08 14.27 6.60
N ASN A 115 9.94 14.34 5.89
CA ASN A 115 8.88 15.31 6.11
C ASN A 115 7.53 14.68 6.48
N GLN A 116 7.50 13.44 6.98
CA GLN A 116 6.25 12.69 7.28
C GLN A 116 5.29 13.40 8.24
N ASP A 117 5.82 14.29 9.10
CA ASP A 117 5.04 15.08 10.06
C ASP A 117 4.13 16.13 9.38
N LEU A 118 4.41 16.49 8.13
CA LEU A 118 3.58 17.42 7.37
C LEU A 118 2.23 16.78 7.02
N ASP A 119 1.22 17.60 6.74
CA ASP A 119 -0.04 17.12 6.19
C ASP A 119 0.12 16.69 4.72
N SER A 120 -0.81 15.86 4.22
CA SER A 120 -0.73 15.31 2.86
C SER A 120 -0.69 16.39 1.77
N ARG A 121 -1.36 17.53 1.97
CA ARG A 121 -1.36 18.63 0.99
C ARG A 121 0.02 19.28 0.94
N SER A 122 0.63 19.54 2.09
CA SER A 122 1.98 20.11 2.18
C SER A 122 3.04 19.17 1.58
N LEU A 123 2.92 17.85 1.78
CA LEU A 123 3.80 16.88 1.14
C LEU A 123 3.64 16.84 -0.38
N CYS A 124 2.41 16.80 -0.90
CA CYS A 124 2.20 16.83 -2.35
C CYS A 124 2.82 18.07 -2.99
N LEU A 125 2.70 19.23 -2.32
CA LEU A 125 3.31 20.48 -2.79
C LEU A 125 4.84 20.40 -2.80
N LEU A 126 5.44 19.86 -1.73
CA LEU A 126 6.89 19.66 -1.64
C LEU A 126 7.41 18.74 -2.76
N CYS A 127 6.74 17.61 -2.99
CA CYS A 127 7.09 16.70 -4.08
C CYS A 127 7.01 17.39 -5.44
N ARG A 128 5.93 18.16 -5.67
CA ARG A 128 5.78 18.88 -6.93
C ARG A 128 6.85 19.94 -7.14
N GLU A 129 7.21 20.68 -6.10
CA GLU A 129 8.31 21.65 -6.16
C GLU A 129 9.62 20.96 -6.53
N TYR A 130 9.92 19.81 -5.91
CA TYR A 130 11.10 19.02 -6.28
C TYR A 130 11.06 18.58 -7.75
N LEU A 131 9.94 18.03 -8.24
CA LEU A 131 9.79 17.66 -9.67
C LEU A 131 10.00 18.86 -10.60
N ALA A 132 9.49 20.03 -10.24
CA ALA A 132 9.69 21.26 -11.01
C ALA A 132 11.18 21.68 -11.08
N THR A 133 11.99 21.38 -10.05
CA THR A 133 13.43 21.66 -10.09
C THR A 133 14.21 20.72 -11.00
N LEU A 134 13.70 19.52 -11.27
CA LEU A 134 14.34 18.55 -12.17
C LEU A 134 14.09 18.86 -13.65
N ASN A 135 12.97 19.54 -13.95
CA ASN A 135 12.54 19.91 -15.31
C ASN A 135 12.99 21.33 -15.73
N ALA A 136 13.73 22.06 -14.88
CA ALA A 136 14.22 23.43 -15.11
C ALA A 136 15.65 23.47 -15.66
#